data_AF-A0A6P0XD77-F1
#
_entry.id   AF-A0A6P0XD77-F1
#
_cell.length_a   1.000
_cell.length_b   1.000
_cell.length_c   1.000
_cell.angle_alpha   90.00
_cell.angle_beta   90.00
_cell.angle_gamma   90.00
#
_symmetry.space_group_name_H-M   'P 1'
#
loop_
_entity.id
_entity.type
_entity.pdbx_description
1 polymer ?
#
loop_
_entity_poly.entity_id
_entity_poly.type
_entity_poly.pdbx_seq_one_letter_code
_entity_poly.pdbx_strand_id
1 'polypeptide(L)'
;MVAIHKSNTKSTPKSQYQNNGQKSTNFCPRHIGPASDAIQKMLTLLSISSLDDLIDKTVPQVIRYQKPLNLPKSLSESAALAKIKEIASKNQVFRSFIGMGYYDCITPPVILRNILENPGWYTAYTPYQAEIAQGRMEALLNFQTMITDLTGL
;
A
#
# COMPACT_ATOMS: atom_id res chain seq x y z
N MET A 1 -47.75 47.33 -21.22
CA MET A 1 -46.84 48.50 -21.30
C MET A 1 -45.77 48.22 -20.24
N VAL A 2 -44.62 47.61 -20.53
CA VAL A 2 -43.49 48.02 -21.36
C VAL A 2 -42.66 46.74 -21.67
N ALA A 3 -42.56 46.37 -22.95
CA ALA A 3 -41.32 46.28 -23.76
C ALA A 3 -40.31 45.14 -23.42
N ILE A 4 -40.46 44.05 -24.18
CA ILE A 4 -39.45 43.25 -24.91
C ILE A 4 -37.97 43.60 -24.65
N HIS A 5 -37.18 42.60 -24.19
CA HIS A 5 -35.86 42.32 -24.75
C HIS A 5 -35.57 40.81 -24.75
N LYS A 6 -35.62 40.21 -25.95
CA LYS A 6 -34.99 38.93 -26.25
C LYS A 6 -33.48 39.17 -26.30
N SER A 7 -32.69 38.43 -25.54
CA SER A 7 -31.24 38.35 -25.74
C SER A 7 -30.82 36.94 -26.13
N ASN A 8 -29.99 36.93 -27.16
CA ASN A 8 -29.58 35.83 -28.00
C ASN A 8 -28.43 35.05 -27.35
N THR A 9 -28.45 33.74 -27.56
CA THR A 9 -27.33 32.78 -27.57
C THR A 9 -25.93 33.26 -27.16
N LYS A 10 -25.39 32.67 -26.10
CA LYS A 10 -24.00 32.16 -26.11
C LYS A 10 -23.99 30.75 -25.56
N SER A 11 -23.62 29.82 -26.45
CA SER A 11 -23.27 28.44 -26.14
C SER A 11 -22.29 28.41 -24.97
N THR A 12 -22.75 27.88 -23.84
CA THR A 12 -21.88 27.53 -22.72
C THR A 12 -20.83 26.56 -23.27
N PRO A 13 -19.52 26.81 -23.09
CA PRO A 13 -18.50 25.89 -23.57
C PRO A 13 -18.72 24.55 -22.88
N LYS A 14 -19.06 23.53 -23.68
CA LYS A 14 -19.06 22.14 -23.24
C LYS A 14 -17.69 21.88 -22.64
N SER A 15 -17.66 21.71 -21.32
CA SER A 15 -16.48 21.28 -20.62
C SER A 15 -15.99 19.99 -21.27
N GLN A 16 -14.81 20.08 -21.91
CA GLN A 16 -14.12 18.96 -22.54
C GLN A 16 -13.56 18.05 -21.44
N TYR A 17 -14.44 17.38 -20.70
CA TYR A 17 -14.09 16.17 -19.96
C TYR A 17 -14.53 14.97 -20.79
N GLN A 18 -13.85 14.78 -21.92
CA GLN A 18 -13.76 13.48 -22.55
C GLN A 18 -12.29 13.10 -22.69
N ASN A 19 -12.01 11.91 -22.16
CA ASN A 19 -10.82 11.09 -22.35
C ASN A 19 -9.57 11.48 -21.56
N ASN A 20 -9.42 10.86 -20.38
CA ASN A 20 -8.34 9.89 -20.19
C ASN A 20 -8.60 9.04 -18.94
N GLY A 21 -9.46 8.03 -19.08
CA GLY A 21 -9.47 6.88 -18.18
C GLY A 21 -8.21 6.03 -18.41
N GLN A 22 -7.04 6.59 -18.12
CA GLN A 22 -5.81 5.80 -18.05
C GLN A 22 -5.91 4.94 -16.79
N LYS A 23 -6.39 3.70 -16.96
CA LYS A 23 -6.10 2.60 -16.03
C LYS A 23 -4.61 2.69 -15.71
N SER A 24 -4.25 3.02 -14.47
CA SER A 24 -2.87 2.89 -13.98
C SER A 24 -2.39 1.47 -14.29
N THR A 25 -1.56 1.32 -15.32
CA THR A 25 -1.15 0.01 -15.85
C THR A 25 0.05 -0.57 -15.12
N ASN A 26 0.73 0.22 -14.27
CA ASN A 26 1.98 -0.18 -13.63
C ASN A 26 2.06 0.29 -12.17
N PHE A 27 2.24 -0.65 -11.24
CA PHE A 27 2.41 -0.38 -9.80
C PHE A 27 3.84 0.06 -9.46
N CYS A 28 4.84 -0.30 -10.27
CA CYS A 28 6.25 0.00 -9.97
C CYS A 28 6.53 1.48 -9.69
N PRO A 29 5.99 2.46 -10.45
CA PRO A 29 6.23 3.88 -10.17
C PRO A 29 5.56 4.41 -8.89
N ARG A 30 4.60 3.67 -8.31
CA ARG A 30 4.01 4.00 -7.00
C ARG A 30 4.85 3.43 -5.85
N HIS A 31 5.51 2.30 -6.09
CA HIS A 31 6.29 1.57 -5.10
C HIS A 31 7.74 2.05 -5.04
N ILE A 32 8.37 2.29 -6.20
CA ILE A 32 9.76 2.75 -6.32
C ILE A 32 9.76 4.28 -6.27
N GLY A 33 10.33 4.84 -5.20
CA GLY A 33 10.34 6.29 -4.96
C GLY A 33 11.16 7.11 -5.97
N PRO A 34 12.43 6.76 -6.25
CA PRO A 34 13.27 7.53 -7.16
C PRO A 34 12.76 7.50 -8.61
N ALA A 35 12.48 8.68 -9.17
CA ALA A 35 12.22 8.85 -10.58
C ALA A 35 13.52 8.83 -11.41
N SER A 36 13.39 8.78 -12.73
CA SER A 36 14.53 8.70 -13.66
C SER A 36 15.55 9.83 -13.51
N ASP A 37 15.12 11.06 -13.22
CA ASP A 37 16.03 12.19 -13.00
C ASP A 37 16.81 12.06 -11.69
N ALA A 38 16.16 11.58 -10.62
CA ALA A 38 16.80 11.30 -9.33
C ALA A 38 17.80 10.15 -9.45
N ILE A 39 17.44 9.08 -10.16
CA ILE A 39 18.34 7.96 -10.46
C ILE A 39 19.58 8.46 -11.20
N GLN A 40 19.41 9.30 -12.23
CA GLN A 40 20.56 9.84 -12.98
C GLN A 40 21.47 10.69 -12.10
N LYS A 41 20.91 11.55 -11.23
CA LYS A 41 21.69 12.36 -10.27
C LYS A 41 22.50 11.48 -9.32
N MET A 42 21.90 10.40 -8.80
CA MET A 42 22.57 9.44 -7.94
C MET A 42 23.70 8.69 -8.66
N LEU A 43 23.47 8.24 -9.90
CA LEU A 43 24.49 7.56 -10.70
C LEU A 43 25.69 8.47 -11.00
N THR A 44 25.43 9.74 -11.35
CA THR A 44 26.48 10.74 -11.54
C THR A 44 27.29 10.96 -10.27
N LEU A 45 26.64 11.06 -9.11
CA LEU A 45 27.33 11.20 -7.81
C LEU A 45 28.27 10.03 -7.52
N LEU A 46 27.83 8.81 -7.84
CA LEU A 46 28.62 7.59 -7.66
C LEU A 46 29.66 7.38 -8.77
N SER A 47 29.70 8.23 -9.80
CA SER A 47 30.54 8.04 -11.00
C SER A 47 30.30 6.69 -11.70
N ILE A 48 29.03 6.26 -11.74
CA ILE A 48 28.58 5.01 -12.37
C ILE A 48 27.72 5.35 -13.59
N SER A 49 27.88 4.56 -14.66
CA SER A 49 27.26 4.86 -15.96
C SER A 49 25.80 4.46 -16.08
N SER A 50 25.36 3.41 -15.38
CA SER A 50 23.99 2.90 -15.42
C SER A 50 23.64 2.08 -14.18
N LEU A 51 22.36 1.74 -14.02
CA LEU A 51 21.94 0.77 -13.00
C LEU A 51 22.55 -0.62 -13.24
N ASP A 52 22.71 -1.05 -14.50
CA ASP A 52 23.32 -2.34 -14.81
C ASP A 52 24.80 -2.37 -14.38
N ASP A 53 25.56 -1.29 -14.64
CA ASP A 53 26.95 -1.12 -14.21
C ASP A 53 27.07 -1.12 -12.67
N LEU A 54 26.12 -0.50 -11.96
CA LEU A 54 26.04 -0.58 -10.49
C LEU A 54 25.87 -2.03 -10.00
N ILE A 55 24.96 -2.79 -10.62
CA ILE A 55 24.70 -4.19 -10.25
C ILE A 55 25.90 -5.07 -10.57
N ASP A 56 26.53 -4.92 -11.74
CA ASP A 56 27.70 -5.70 -12.17
C ASP A 56 28.90 -5.52 -11.22
N LYS A 57 29.09 -4.30 -10.69
CA LYS A 57 30.16 -4.00 -9.72
C LYS A 57 29.83 -4.42 -8.28
N THR A 58 28.55 -4.64 -7.95
CA THR A 58 28.10 -4.93 -6.57
C THR A 58 27.87 -6.41 -6.32
N VAL A 59 27.24 -7.11 -7.27
CA VAL A 59 26.83 -8.52 -7.10
C VAL A 59 27.82 -9.43 -7.83
N PRO A 60 28.53 -10.34 -7.14
CA PRO A 60 29.44 -11.27 -7.79
C PRO A 60 28.73 -12.12 -8.85
N GLN A 61 29.27 -12.14 -10.08
CA GLN A 61 28.65 -12.83 -11.22
C GLN A 61 28.42 -14.33 -10.98
N VAL A 62 29.28 -14.97 -10.19
CA VAL A 62 29.20 -16.40 -9.85
C VAL A 62 27.93 -16.79 -9.09
N ILE A 63 27.33 -15.85 -8.34
CA ILE A 63 26.07 -16.07 -7.62
C ILE A 63 24.87 -15.36 -8.27
N ARG A 64 25.09 -14.58 -9.33
CA ARG A 64 24.01 -13.83 -9.99
C ARG A 64 23.12 -14.78 -10.78
N TYR A 65 21.81 -14.65 -10.58
CA TYR A 65 20.84 -15.40 -11.35
C TYR A 65 20.80 -14.91 -12.81
N GLN A 66 21.11 -15.81 -13.75
CA GLN A 66 21.41 -15.47 -15.15
C GLN A 66 20.19 -15.42 -16.09
N LYS A 67 19.00 -15.69 -15.57
CA LYS A 67 17.76 -15.72 -16.36
C LYS A 67 16.75 -14.75 -15.76
N PRO A 68 15.82 -14.21 -16.55
CA PRO A 68 14.68 -13.51 -15.97
C PRO A 68 13.88 -14.47 -15.07
N LEU A 69 13.26 -13.93 -14.02
CA LEU A 69 12.37 -14.71 -13.17
C LEU A 69 11.19 -15.24 -14.00
N ASN A 70 10.87 -16.52 -13.85
CA ASN A 70 9.71 -17.14 -14.50
C ASN A 70 8.43 -16.82 -13.72
N LEU A 71 7.92 -15.59 -13.89
CA LEU A 71 6.72 -15.10 -13.22
C LEU A 71 5.60 -14.79 -14.23
N PRO A 72 4.32 -14.85 -13.81
CA PRO A 72 3.22 -14.37 -14.63
C PRO A 72 3.41 -12.89 -14.99
N LYS A 73 2.78 -12.46 -16.09
CA LYS A 73 2.73 -11.05 -16.45
C LYS A 73 2.18 -10.21 -15.30
N SER A 74 2.77 -9.03 -15.11
CA SER A 74 2.33 -8.09 -14.08
C SER A 74 0.87 -7.71 -14.28
N LEU A 75 0.17 -7.49 -13.17
CA LEU A 75 -1.19 -6.99 -13.14
C LEU A 75 -1.18 -5.51 -12.73
N SER A 76 -2.18 -4.76 -13.18
CA SER A 76 -2.49 -3.48 -12.53
C SER A 76 -2.96 -3.71 -11.10
N GLU A 77 -2.85 -2.70 -10.26
CA GLU A 77 -3.32 -2.75 -8.86
C GLU A 77 -4.79 -3.18 -8.76
N SER A 78 -5.65 -2.59 -9.58
CA SER A 78 -7.07 -2.95 -9.67
C SER A 78 -7.32 -4.39 -10.13
N ALA A 79 -6.52 -4.90 -11.07
CA ALA A 79 -6.64 -6.27 -11.56
C ALA A 79 -6.13 -7.28 -10.53
N ALA A 80 -5.08 -6.94 -9.78
CA ALA A 80 -4.57 -7.76 -8.69
C ALA A 80 -5.61 -7.90 -7.57
N LEU A 81 -6.25 -6.81 -7.15
CA LEU A 81 -7.33 -6.84 -6.16
C LEU A 81 -8.52 -7.68 -6.63
N ALA A 82 -8.94 -7.52 -7.89
CA ALA A 82 -10.03 -8.32 -8.45
C ALA A 82 -9.70 -9.82 -8.46
N LYS A 83 -8.47 -10.18 -8.85
CA LYS A 83 -8.00 -11.57 -8.86
C LYS A 83 -7.95 -12.17 -7.44
N ILE A 84 -7.44 -11.43 -6.47
CA ILE A 84 -7.40 -11.91 -5.07
C ILE A 84 -8.83 -12.10 -4.54
N LYS A 85 -9.76 -11.20 -4.88
CA LYS A 85 -11.17 -11.33 -4.51
C LYS A 85 -11.83 -12.58 -5.09
N GLU A 86 -11.53 -12.92 -6.34
CA GLU A 86 -12.01 -14.15 -7.00
C GLU A 86 -11.47 -15.41 -6.32
N ILE A 87 -10.20 -15.40 -5.90
CA ILE A 87 -9.62 -16.52 -5.15
C ILE A 87 -10.27 -16.62 -3.77
N ALA A 88 -10.39 -15.49 -3.05
CA ALA A 88 -10.98 -15.44 -1.73
C ALA A 88 -12.46 -15.88 -1.71
N SER A 89 -13.22 -15.64 -2.78
CA SER A 89 -14.62 -16.08 -2.88
C SER A 89 -14.80 -17.59 -2.95
N LYS A 90 -13.71 -18.36 -3.14
CA LYS A 90 -13.74 -19.83 -3.08
C LYS A 90 -13.72 -20.35 -1.64
N ASN A 91 -13.36 -19.52 -0.66
CA ASN A 91 -13.38 -19.88 0.74
C ASN A 91 -14.82 -19.97 1.24
N GLN A 92 -15.10 -20.94 2.12
CA GLN A 92 -16.37 -21.08 2.81
C GLN A 92 -16.21 -20.61 4.26
N VAL A 93 -16.94 -19.55 4.62
CA VAL A 93 -16.92 -19.00 5.98
C VAL A 93 -18.01 -19.68 6.79
N PHE A 94 -17.63 -20.65 7.63
CA PHE A 94 -18.54 -21.34 8.53
C PHE A 94 -18.59 -20.69 9.92
N ARG A 95 -19.66 -20.96 10.66
CA ARG A 95 -19.65 -20.81 12.12
C ARG A 95 -18.87 -21.98 12.71
N SER A 96 -17.59 -21.74 12.96
CA SER A 96 -16.66 -22.78 13.42
C SER A 96 -16.61 -22.84 14.93
N PHE A 97 -17.09 -23.94 15.51
CA PHE A 97 -17.00 -24.24 16.96
C PHE A 97 -15.99 -25.34 17.27
N ILE A 98 -14.95 -25.46 16.43
CA ILE A 98 -13.90 -26.48 16.58
C ILE A 98 -13.07 -26.22 17.86
N GLY A 99 -12.85 -24.96 18.22
CA GLY A 99 -12.02 -24.57 19.36
C GLY A 99 -10.54 -24.79 19.08
N MET A 100 -9.87 -25.60 19.92
CA MET A 100 -8.44 -25.93 19.79
C MET A 100 -7.50 -24.70 19.80
N GLY A 101 -7.85 -23.67 20.58
CA GLY A 101 -7.02 -22.47 20.74
C GLY A 101 -7.40 -21.30 19.82
N TYR A 102 -8.36 -21.48 18.91
CA TYR A 102 -8.92 -20.39 18.10
C TYR A 102 -10.43 -20.29 18.34
N TYR A 103 -10.87 -19.09 18.71
CA TYR A 103 -12.27 -18.79 18.99
C TYR A 103 -12.63 -17.51 18.24
N ASP A 104 -13.77 -17.51 17.57
CA ASP A 104 -14.26 -16.32 16.87
C ASP A 104 -14.58 -15.20 17.88
N CYS A 105 -14.33 -13.95 17.49
CA CYS A 105 -14.59 -12.79 18.32
C CYS A 105 -14.99 -11.59 17.48
N ILE A 106 -15.80 -10.70 18.06
CA ILE A 106 -16.15 -9.44 17.41
C ILE A 106 -15.00 -8.45 17.59
N THR A 107 -14.21 -8.23 16.54
CA THR A 107 -13.25 -7.12 16.52
C THR A 107 -14.01 -5.79 16.48
N PRO A 108 -13.88 -4.91 17.49
CA PRO A 108 -14.60 -3.64 17.50
C PRO A 108 -14.28 -2.80 16.26
N PRO A 109 -15.28 -2.31 15.49
CA PRO A 109 -15.04 -1.61 14.23
C PRO A 109 -14.13 -0.39 14.35
N VAL A 110 -14.15 0.28 15.52
CA VAL A 110 -13.27 1.42 15.80
C VAL A 110 -11.79 1.00 15.87
N ILE A 111 -11.48 -0.19 16.37
CA ILE A 111 -10.12 -0.74 16.43
C ILE A 111 -9.69 -1.19 15.03
N LEU A 112 -10.56 -1.90 14.30
CA LEU A 112 -10.29 -2.35 12.94
C LEU A 112 -9.88 -1.17 12.04
N ARG A 113 -10.72 -0.12 11.99
CA ARG A 113 -10.52 1.01 11.09
C ARG A 113 -9.36 1.92 11.50
N ASN A 114 -9.19 2.20 12.79
CA ASN A 114 -8.27 3.25 13.25
C ASN A 114 -6.90 2.72 13.69
N ILE A 115 -6.76 1.40 13.90
CA ILE A 115 -5.49 0.76 14.27
C ILE A 115 -5.07 -0.20 13.16
N LEU A 116 -5.82 -1.26 12.88
CA LEU A 116 -5.38 -2.32 11.96
C LEU A 116 -5.27 -1.83 10.50
N GLU A 117 -6.21 -1.00 10.05
CA GLU A 117 -6.22 -0.43 8.70
C GLU A 117 -5.48 0.92 8.58
N ASN A 118 -4.86 1.40 9.67
CA ASN A 118 -4.21 2.70 9.71
C ASN A 118 -2.68 2.58 9.55
N PRO A 119 -2.06 3.10 8.47
CA PRO A 119 -0.62 3.02 8.26
C PRO A 119 0.20 3.69 9.37
N GLY A 120 -0.35 4.66 10.10
CA GLY A 120 0.33 5.26 11.25
C GLY A 120 0.62 4.27 12.39
N TRP A 121 -0.11 3.15 12.45
CA TRP A 121 0.08 2.10 13.46
C TRP A 121 0.91 0.91 12.96
N TYR A 122 0.78 0.51 11.69
CA TYR A 122 1.41 -0.73 11.19
C TYR A 122 2.70 -0.52 10.37
N THR A 123 3.07 0.71 10.01
CA THR A 123 4.30 0.94 9.21
C THR A 123 5.54 1.16 10.06
N ALA A 124 5.39 1.62 11.30
CA ALA A 124 6.50 1.74 12.24
C ALA A 124 6.99 0.34 12.69
N TYR A 125 8.29 0.23 12.96
CA TYR A 125 8.90 -1.02 13.42
C TYR A 125 9.10 -1.02 14.95
N THR A 126 9.91 -1.97 15.44
CA THR A 126 10.30 -2.08 16.85
C THR A 126 10.66 -0.71 17.44
N PRO A 127 10.16 -0.37 18.65
CA PRO A 127 10.38 0.93 19.28
C PRO A 127 11.80 1.08 19.84
N TYR A 128 12.84 1.01 18.99
CA TYR A 128 14.23 1.24 19.39
C TYR A 128 14.49 2.70 19.83
N GLN A 129 13.74 3.65 19.27
CA GLN A 129 13.79 5.07 19.61
C GLN A 129 12.54 5.43 20.43
N ALA A 130 12.66 5.38 21.76
CA ALA A 130 11.52 5.47 22.67
C ALA A 130 10.79 6.82 22.59
N GLU A 131 11.52 7.91 22.42
CA GLU A 131 11.01 9.30 22.44
C GLU A 131 9.96 9.56 21.35
N ILE A 132 10.08 8.87 20.22
CA ILE A 132 9.16 8.95 19.08
C ILE A 132 8.27 7.72 18.95
N ALA A 133 8.19 6.90 20.01
CA ALA A 133 7.47 5.62 20.03
C ALA A 133 6.52 5.46 21.21
N GLN A 134 6.36 6.47 22.05
CA GLN A 134 5.59 6.40 23.30
C GLN A 134 4.17 5.82 23.11
N GLY A 135 3.44 6.21 22.06
CA GLY A 135 2.07 5.72 21.85
C GLY A 135 1.95 4.19 21.71
N ARG A 136 2.85 3.53 20.96
CA ARG A 136 2.82 2.05 20.83
C ARG A 136 3.44 1.34 22.03
N MET A 137 4.42 1.97 22.69
CA MET A 137 4.98 1.45 23.93
C MET A 137 3.95 1.45 25.06
N GLU A 138 3.17 2.53 25.18
CA GLU A 138 2.05 2.60 26.14
C GLU A 138 1.00 1.53 25.84
N ALA A 139 0.64 1.31 24.56
CA ALA A 139 -0.27 0.24 24.20
C ALA A 139 0.27 -1.16 24.56
N LEU A 140 1.57 -1.40 24.41
CA LEU A 140 2.23 -2.64 24.84
C LEU A 140 2.26 -2.77 26.36
N LEU A 141 2.47 -1.67 27.09
CA LEU A 141 2.40 -1.66 28.55
C LEU A 141 0.97 -1.99 29.02
N ASN A 142 -0.06 -1.40 28.40
CA ASN A 142 -1.45 -1.74 28.66
C ASN A 142 -1.75 -3.22 28.40
N PHE A 143 -1.16 -3.79 27.35
CA PHE A 143 -1.24 -5.23 27.09
C PHE A 143 -0.58 -6.05 28.20
N GLN A 144 0.62 -5.67 28.66
CA GLN A 144 1.30 -6.35 29.77
C GLN A 144 0.48 -6.28 31.05
N THR A 145 -0.01 -5.09 31.42
CA THR A 145 -0.87 -4.90 32.60
C THR A 145 -2.12 -5.75 32.52
N MET A 146 -2.81 -5.77 31.36
CA MET A 146 -3.99 -6.60 31.15
C MET A 146 -3.70 -8.10 31.36
N ILE A 147 -2.57 -8.60 30.86
CA ILE A 147 -2.17 -9.99 31.07
C ILE A 147 -1.86 -10.27 32.54
N THR A 148 -1.12 -9.38 33.21
CA THR A 148 -0.83 -9.50 34.66
C THR A 148 -2.10 -9.49 35.49
N ASP A 149 -3.03 -8.57 35.23
CA ASP A 149 -4.32 -8.50 35.93
C ASP A 149 -5.17 -9.76 35.72
N LEU A 150 -5.20 -10.31 34.50
CA LEU A 150 -5.97 -11.52 34.17
C LEU A 150 -5.35 -12.81 34.72
N THR A 151 -4.02 -12.88 34.83
CA THR A 151 -3.30 -14.11 35.20
C THR A 151 -2.81 -14.12 36.64
N GLY A 152 -2.66 -12.95 37.28
CA GLY A 152 -2.09 -12.81 38.62
C GLY A 152 -0.57 -13.03 38.70
N LEU A 153 0.14 -12.95 37.57
CA LEU A 153 1.60 -13.11 37.45
C LEU A 153 2.34 -11.78 37.22
#